data_AF-A0A3R6F686-F1
#
_entry.id   AF-A0A3R6F686-F1
#
_cell.length_a   1.000
_cell.length_b   1.000
_cell.length_c   1.000
_cell.angle_alpha   90.00
_cell.angle_beta   90.00
_cell.angle_gamma   90.00
#
_symmetry.space_group_name_H-M   'P 1'
#
loop_
_entity.id
_entity.type
_entity.pdbx_description
1 polymer ?
#
loop_
_entity_poly.entity_id
_entity_poly.type
_entity_poly.pdbx_seq_one_letter_code
_entity_poly.pdbx_strand_id
1 'polypeptide(L)'
;MENITNYCDEIYEILCSLDKNTNTKDCDRFIWHDQRRIIEWSELGVSCIRNAEDDEMTIEEVEEEERMISKIVDFLQEDCDLGYVGKKCERIRGKCIDKVMGRFLSLSTEDRELYVKDILKQISYISQNHPLADQNSFRRAVVPDLFQKLIESFQEYKIRLDKILSTFGPFERDRICSLLNIAYKEPLNEQIPNQSSCQGLEDLFVPSCRPFVLQFIVRLEEAGIIMNRKYNYPKKNYLAKLVTYMREQGIVCGGKKRVVWKHFYEYFGVKVVDRRDEGIESEEEYIITESNLFKSENKNISEEEEKDFDLICRVFPSKL
;
A
#
# COMPACT_ATOMS: atom_id res chain seq x y z
N MET A 1 2.22 10.76 13.57
CA MET A 1 1.96 9.99 12.33
C MET A 1 0.97 10.72 11.44
N GLU A 2 0.00 11.50 11.94
CA GLU A 2 -0.94 12.33 11.13
C GLU A 2 -0.33 13.10 9.94
N ASN A 3 0.92 13.53 9.98
CA ASN A 3 1.50 14.42 8.96
C ASN A 3 1.47 13.87 7.52
N ILE A 4 1.74 12.57 7.30
CA ILE A 4 1.73 11.99 5.95
C ILE A 4 0.31 11.78 5.44
N THR A 5 -0.59 11.30 6.31
CA THR A 5 -2.01 11.16 5.97
C THR A 5 -2.64 12.50 5.65
N ASN A 6 -2.42 13.52 6.48
CA ASN A 6 -2.92 14.88 6.25
C ASN A 6 -2.40 15.47 4.93
N TYR A 7 -1.13 15.22 4.59
CA TYR A 7 -0.60 15.59 3.28
C TYR A 7 -1.40 14.92 2.15
N CYS A 8 -1.65 13.62 2.24
CA CYS A 8 -2.41 12.89 1.23
C CYS A 8 -3.86 13.38 1.14
N ASP A 9 -4.50 13.68 2.27
CA ASP A 9 -5.85 14.26 2.31
C ASP A 9 -5.87 15.64 1.62
N GLU A 10 -4.94 16.54 1.97
CA GLU A 10 -4.85 17.88 1.38
C GLU A 10 -4.60 17.83 -0.15
N ILE A 11 -3.74 16.92 -0.62
CA ILE A 11 -3.49 16.74 -2.05
C ILE A 11 -4.74 16.18 -2.75
N TYR A 12 -5.41 15.21 -2.12
CA TYR A 12 -6.62 14.61 -2.67
C TYR A 12 -7.76 15.64 -2.77
N GLU A 13 -7.95 16.49 -1.75
CA GLU A 13 -8.93 17.57 -1.79
C GLU A 13 -8.67 18.58 -2.90
N ILE A 14 -7.39 18.92 -3.15
CA ILE A 14 -6.99 19.79 -4.26
C ILE A 14 -7.37 19.13 -5.59
N LEU A 15 -7.04 17.85 -5.78
CA LEU A 15 -7.37 17.11 -7.00
C LEU A 15 -8.88 17.01 -7.23
N CYS A 16 -9.66 16.67 -6.19
CA CYS A 16 -11.12 16.67 -6.26
C CYS A 16 -11.72 18.04 -6.58
N SER A 17 -11.08 19.13 -6.14
CA SER A 17 -11.52 20.49 -6.43
C SER A 17 -11.23 20.88 -7.89
N LEU A 18 -10.13 20.37 -8.46
CA LEU A 18 -9.77 20.59 -9.86
C LEU A 18 -10.71 19.80 -10.78
N ASP A 19 -10.95 18.52 -10.49
CA ASP A 19 -11.87 17.66 -11.24
C ASP A 19 -13.30 18.23 -11.33
N LYS A 20 -13.74 19.02 -10.34
CA LYS A 20 -15.06 19.67 -10.32
C LYS A 20 -15.11 20.96 -11.14
N ASN A 21 -13.98 21.63 -11.37
CA ASN A 21 -13.92 22.98 -11.91
C ASN A 21 -13.38 23.06 -13.34
N THR A 22 -12.82 21.99 -13.92
CA THR A 22 -12.11 22.09 -15.19
C THR A 22 -12.56 21.12 -16.29
N ASN A 23 -12.57 21.60 -17.54
CA ASN A 23 -12.72 20.82 -18.77
C ASN A 23 -11.41 20.06 -19.16
N THR A 24 -10.41 20.06 -18.29
CA THR A 24 -9.07 19.50 -18.56
C THR A 24 -9.00 18.02 -18.28
N LYS A 25 -8.49 17.29 -19.28
CA LYS A 25 -7.96 15.94 -19.10
C LYS A 25 -6.58 16.07 -18.43
N ASP A 26 -6.21 15.11 -17.57
CA ASP A 26 -4.95 15.06 -16.82
C ASP A 26 -4.77 16.10 -15.69
N CYS A 27 -5.76 16.21 -14.76
CA CYS A 27 -5.63 17.04 -13.56
C CYS A 27 -4.39 16.73 -12.71
N ASP A 28 -3.83 15.53 -12.88
CA ASP A 28 -2.61 15.07 -12.25
C ASP A 28 -1.35 15.88 -12.61
N ARG A 29 -1.37 16.66 -13.69
CA ARG A 29 -0.23 17.54 -14.05
C ARG A 29 -0.13 18.76 -13.15
N PHE A 30 -1.22 19.10 -12.46
CA PHE A 30 -1.35 20.36 -11.72
C PHE A 30 -0.62 20.35 -10.37
N ILE A 31 -0.36 19.16 -9.80
CA ILE A 31 0.41 19.01 -8.55
C ILE A 31 1.92 19.21 -8.73
N TRP A 32 2.39 19.28 -9.98
CA TRP A 32 3.82 19.32 -10.36
C TRP A 32 4.21 20.55 -11.16
N HIS A 33 3.32 21.50 -11.43
CA HIS A 33 3.66 22.68 -12.25
C HIS A 33 4.67 23.60 -11.53
N ASP A 34 5.96 23.24 -11.62
CA ASP A 34 7.12 23.93 -11.06
C ASP A 34 7.72 24.89 -12.10
N GLN A 35 6.89 25.43 -13.00
CA GLN A 35 7.35 26.51 -13.86
C GLN A 35 7.62 27.73 -12.99
N ARG A 36 8.91 27.93 -12.69
CA ARG A 36 9.51 29.19 -12.23
C ARG A 36 9.34 30.35 -13.22
N ARG A 37 8.50 30.23 -14.24
CA ARG A 37 8.06 31.39 -15.02
C ARG A 37 7.00 32.11 -14.21
N ILE A 38 7.46 33.04 -13.37
CA ILE A 38 6.72 34.28 -13.24
C ILE A 38 6.75 34.84 -14.66
N ILE A 39 5.70 34.62 -15.43
CA ILE A 39 5.50 35.44 -16.61
C ILE A 39 5.23 36.83 -16.04
N GLU A 40 6.26 37.67 -15.96
CA GLU A 40 6.03 39.06 -15.60
C GLU A 40 5.14 39.66 -16.69
N TRP A 41 4.12 40.43 -16.30
CA TRP A 41 3.25 41.13 -17.26
C TRP A 41 4.04 41.99 -18.27
N SER A 42 5.27 42.36 -17.93
CA SER A 42 6.28 43.02 -18.78
C SER A 42 6.86 42.10 -19.87
N GLU A 43 7.07 40.81 -19.61
CA GLU A 43 7.52 39.81 -20.61
C GLU A 43 6.38 39.41 -21.55
N LEU A 44 5.13 39.57 -21.10
CA LEU A 44 3.93 39.28 -21.89
C LEU A 44 3.64 40.26 -22.98
N GLY A 45 4.47 41.31 -23.12
CA GLY A 45 4.37 42.38 -24.12
C GLY A 45 3.46 42.02 -25.28
N VAL A 46 2.16 42.21 -25.08
CA VAL A 46 1.19 42.25 -26.17
C VAL A 46 1.40 43.63 -26.77
N SER A 47 2.59 43.82 -27.37
CA SER A 47 2.83 44.91 -28.26
C SER A 47 2.12 44.56 -29.56
N CYS A 48 0.78 44.60 -29.53
CA CYS A 48 0.00 44.91 -30.72
C CYS A 48 0.11 46.41 -31.03
N ILE A 49 1.28 47.02 -30.77
CA ILE A 49 1.63 48.31 -31.34
C ILE A 49 2.24 47.97 -32.70
N ARG A 50 1.39 47.67 -33.68
CA ARG A 50 1.83 47.85 -35.07
C ARG A 50 2.05 49.34 -35.25
N ASN A 51 3.20 49.69 -35.82
CA ASN A 51 3.47 51.05 -36.24
C ASN A 51 2.29 51.55 -37.07
N ALA A 52 1.76 52.70 -36.70
CA ALA A 52 0.58 53.33 -37.30
C ALA A 52 0.88 53.85 -38.71
N GLU A 53 1.25 52.96 -39.62
CA GLU A 53 1.42 53.26 -41.04
C GLU A 53 0.66 52.20 -41.85
N ASP A 54 -0.59 52.54 -42.16
CA ASP A 54 -1.37 52.20 -43.35
C ASP A 54 -1.60 50.73 -43.75
N ASP A 55 -2.44 50.01 -43.00
CA ASP A 55 -3.28 48.94 -43.58
C ASP A 55 -4.68 48.94 -42.92
N GLU A 56 -5.72 49.24 -43.70
CA GLU A 56 -7.12 49.26 -43.25
C GLU A 56 -7.62 47.81 -43.13
N MET A 57 -7.67 47.31 -41.90
CA MET A 57 -7.99 45.91 -41.60
C MET A 57 -9.45 45.58 -41.95
N THR A 58 -9.67 44.43 -42.61
CA THR A 58 -11.03 43.93 -42.87
C THR A 58 -11.70 43.48 -41.57
N ILE A 59 -13.04 43.49 -41.52
CA ILE A 59 -13.80 43.03 -40.35
C ILE A 59 -13.44 41.58 -39.97
N GLU A 60 -13.21 40.71 -40.95
CA GLU A 60 -12.83 39.31 -40.72
C GLU A 60 -11.45 39.19 -40.05
N GLU A 61 -10.48 40.04 -40.41
CA GLU A 61 -9.15 40.07 -39.80
C GLU A 61 -9.19 40.57 -38.35
N VAL A 62 -10.06 41.55 -38.04
CA VAL A 62 -10.29 42.02 -36.66
C VAL A 62 -10.88 40.89 -35.81
N GLU A 63 -11.89 40.18 -36.32
CA GLU A 63 -12.53 39.05 -35.61
C GLU A 63 -11.59 37.84 -35.44
N GLU A 64 -10.66 37.61 -36.38
CA GLU A 64 -9.61 36.58 -36.26
C GLU A 64 -8.57 36.97 -35.18
N GLU A 65 -8.17 38.24 -35.13
CA GLU A 65 -7.23 38.78 -34.14
C GLU A 65 -7.82 38.76 -32.73
N GLU A 66 -9.08 39.18 -32.54
CA GLU A 66 -9.79 39.07 -31.25
C GLU A 66 -9.92 37.62 -30.78
N ARG A 67 -10.20 36.67 -31.69
CA ARG A 67 -10.23 35.23 -31.37
C ARG A 67 -8.85 34.70 -30.96
N MET A 68 -7.78 35.16 -31.60
CA MET A 68 -6.41 34.79 -31.21
C MET A 68 -6.04 35.36 -29.85
N ILE A 69 -6.34 36.65 -29.60
CA ILE A 69 -6.10 37.30 -28.30
C ILE A 69 -6.86 36.59 -27.19
N SER A 70 -8.14 36.25 -27.40
CA SER A 70 -8.94 35.50 -26.42
C SER A 70 -8.29 34.15 -26.07
N LYS A 71 -7.84 33.38 -27.07
CA LYS A 71 -7.16 32.09 -26.85
C LYS A 71 -5.83 32.24 -26.08
N ILE A 72 -5.08 33.31 -26.35
CA ILE A 72 -3.83 33.61 -25.65
C ILE A 72 -4.13 33.95 -24.19
N VAL A 73 -5.13 34.80 -23.93
CA VAL A 73 -5.56 35.16 -22.57
C VAL A 73 -6.02 33.94 -21.79
N ASP A 74 -6.85 33.08 -22.39
CA ASP A 74 -7.32 31.84 -21.77
C ASP A 74 -6.15 30.90 -21.42
N PHE A 75 -5.20 30.73 -22.35
CA PHE A 75 -3.99 29.92 -22.11
C PHE A 75 -3.14 30.47 -20.96
N LEU A 76 -2.94 31.79 -20.91
CA LEU A 76 -2.13 32.43 -19.86
C LEU A 76 -2.80 32.38 -18.49
N GLN A 77 -4.12 32.53 -18.45
CA GLN A 77 -4.89 32.39 -17.22
C GLN A 77 -4.81 30.96 -16.70
N GLU A 78 -4.96 29.97 -17.58
CA GLU A 78 -4.77 28.56 -17.25
C GLU A 78 -3.36 28.34 -16.68
N ASP A 79 -2.29 28.74 -17.38
CA ASP A 79 -0.90 28.58 -16.94
C ASP A 79 -0.62 29.25 -15.57
N CYS A 80 -1.21 30.43 -15.32
CA CYS A 80 -1.13 31.12 -14.04
C CYS A 80 -1.80 30.33 -12.90
N ASP A 81 -3.01 29.83 -13.13
CA ASP A 81 -3.75 29.02 -12.16
C ASP A 81 -3.01 27.70 -11.88
N LEU A 82 -2.41 27.10 -12.90
CA LEU A 82 -1.55 25.91 -12.77
C LEU A 82 -0.32 26.17 -11.92
N GLY A 83 0.38 27.28 -12.14
CA GLY A 83 1.52 27.69 -11.32
C GLY A 83 1.13 27.95 -9.85
N TYR A 84 -0.07 28.47 -9.59
CA TYR A 84 -0.56 28.67 -8.22
C TYR A 84 -0.83 27.34 -7.50
N VAL A 85 -1.50 26.40 -8.17
CA VAL A 85 -1.78 25.06 -7.62
C VAL A 85 -0.48 24.31 -7.36
N GLY A 86 0.46 24.31 -8.31
CA GLY A 86 1.77 23.68 -8.16
C GLY A 86 2.52 24.19 -6.93
N LYS A 87 2.63 25.52 -6.77
CA LYS A 87 3.25 26.16 -5.59
C LYS A 87 2.54 25.82 -4.28
N LYS A 88 1.20 25.69 -4.30
CA LYS A 88 0.43 25.28 -3.12
C LYS A 88 0.79 23.85 -2.72
N CYS A 89 0.82 22.92 -3.67
CA CYS A 89 1.20 21.53 -3.46
C CYS A 89 2.65 21.40 -2.94
N GLU A 90 3.57 22.19 -3.50
CA GLU A 90 4.97 22.24 -3.05
C GLU A 90 5.09 22.68 -1.58
N ARG A 91 4.35 23.73 -1.18
CA ARG A 91 4.33 24.19 0.22
C ARG A 91 3.78 23.13 1.17
N ILE A 92 2.72 22.43 0.78
CA ILE A 92 2.12 21.34 1.58
C ILE A 92 3.12 20.19 1.73
N ARG A 93 3.81 19.84 0.65
CA ARG A 93 4.89 18.83 0.64
C ARG A 93 6.04 19.21 1.56
N GLY A 94 6.56 20.43 1.44
CA GLY A 94 7.65 20.94 2.28
C GLY A 94 7.29 20.89 3.76
N LYS A 95 6.09 21.37 4.13
CA LYS A 95 5.58 21.28 5.51
C LYS A 95 5.52 19.84 6.02
N CYS A 96 5.13 18.89 5.19
CA CYS A 96 5.09 17.48 5.56
C CYS A 96 6.50 16.95 5.84
N ILE A 97 7.45 17.19 4.93
CA ILE A 97 8.85 16.78 5.07
C ILE A 97 9.46 17.39 6.33
N ASP A 98 9.32 18.71 6.53
CA ASP A 98 9.87 19.41 7.68
C ASP A 98 9.34 18.85 9.00
N LYS A 99 8.04 18.55 9.08
CA LYS A 99 7.45 17.96 10.30
C LYS A 99 7.92 16.53 10.55
N VAL A 100 7.99 15.70 9.51
CA VAL A 100 8.46 14.30 9.64
C VAL A 100 9.93 14.28 10.02
N MET A 101 10.77 15.04 9.31
CA MET A 101 12.20 15.13 9.59
C MET A 101 12.49 15.82 10.92
N GLY A 102 11.77 16.89 11.27
CA GLY A 102 11.91 17.56 12.56
C GLY A 102 11.64 16.61 13.74
N ARG A 103 10.60 15.77 13.63
CA ARG A 103 10.35 14.71 14.62
C ARG A 103 11.47 13.67 14.62
N PHE A 104 11.84 13.15 13.45
CA PHE A 104 12.93 12.16 13.32
C PHE A 104 14.23 12.64 13.98
N LEU A 105 14.63 13.89 13.74
CA LEU A 105 15.85 14.48 14.27
C LEU A 105 15.81 14.67 15.79
N SER A 106 14.62 14.91 16.36
CA SER A 106 14.42 15.03 17.81
C SER A 106 14.54 13.71 18.58
N LEU A 107 14.48 12.57 17.88
CA LEU A 107 14.49 11.24 18.49
C LEU A 107 15.91 10.71 18.73
N SER A 108 16.02 9.77 19.67
CA SER A 108 17.24 9.00 19.91
C SER A 108 17.54 8.06 18.73
N THR A 109 18.76 7.53 18.65
CA THR A 109 19.15 6.61 17.56
C THR A 109 18.29 5.35 17.53
N GLU A 110 17.92 4.81 18.68
CA GLU A 110 17.08 3.61 18.79
C GLU A 110 15.63 3.91 18.38
N ASP A 111 15.09 5.04 18.83
CA ASP A 111 13.73 5.47 18.49
C ASP A 111 13.59 5.88 17.02
N ARG A 112 14.68 6.30 16.37
CA ARG A 112 14.69 6.64 14.94
C ARG A 112 14.42 5.43 14.06
N GLU A 113 15.00 4.26 14.35
CA GLU A 113 14.72 3.04 13.59
C GLU A 113 13.24 2.63 13.75
N LEU A 114 12.69 2.73 14.96
CA LEU A 114 11.28 2.46 15.23
C LEU A 114 10.36 3.44 14.51
N TYR A 115 10.70 4.74 14.55
CA TYR A 115 9.93 5.77 13.88
C TYR A 115 9.92 5.59 12.36
N VAL A 116 11.06 5.26 11.74
CA VAL A 116 11.12 4.97 10.30
C VAL A 116 10.28 3.73 9.96
N LYS A 117 10.28 2.70 10.81
CA LYS A 117 9.39 1.54 10.64
C LYS A 117 7.92 1.96 10.65
N ASP A 118 7.51 2.84 11.56
CA ASP A 118 6.13 3.34 11.61
C ASP A 118 5.78 4.18 10.38
N ILE A 119 6.71 4.99 9.87
CA ILE A 119 6.53 5.72 8.61
C ILE A 119 6.34 4.76 7.43
N LEU A 120 7.13 3.69 7.34
CA LEU A 120 6.99 2.68 6.27
C LEU A 120 5.64 1.96 6.34
N LYS A 121 5.17 1.60 7.53
CA LYS A 121 3.81 1.05 7.74
C LYS A 121 2.74 2.02 7.28
N GLN A 122 2.90 3.31 7.59
CA GLN A 122 1.94 4.33 7.20
C GLN A 122 1.91 4.53 5.69
N ILE A 123 3.08 4.57 5.03
CA ILE A 123 3.18 4.63 3.56
C ILE A 123 2.49 3.40 2.93
N SER A 124 2.77 2.21 3.47
CA SER A 124 2.13 0.96 3.05
C SER A 124 0.61 1.04 3.19
N TYR A 125 0.09 1.51 4.34
CA TYR A 125 -1.33 1.68 4.59
C TYR A 125 -2.00 2.67 3.62
N ILE A 126 -1.39 3.85 3.42
CA ILE A 126 -1.91 4.87 2.49
C ILE A 126 -1.99 4.32 1.07
N SER A 127 -0.95 3.61 0.62
CA SER A 127 -0.92 3.02 -0.73
C SER A 127 -2.01 1.97 -1.01
N GLN A 128 -2.69 1.51 0.04
CA GLN A 128 -3.70 0.46 -0.04
C GLN A 128 -5.12 0.95 0.23
N ASN A 129 -5.25 1.99 1.05
CA ASN A 129 -6.54 2.37 1.62
C ASN A 129 -6.94 3.81 1.31
N HIS A 130 -5.99 4.66 0.93
CA HIS A 130 -6.28 6.07 0.71
C HIS A 130 -6.85 6.30 -0.71
N PRO A 131 -7.93 7.07 -0.90
CA PRO A 131 -8.52 7.32 -2.23
C PRO A 131 -7.55 7.89 -3.26
N LEU A 132 -6.59 8.70 -2.81
CA LEU A 132 -5.48 9.20 -3.64
C LEU A 132 -4.67 8.08 -4.30
N ALA A 133 -4.55 6.89 -3.68
CA ALA A 133 -3.74 5.79 -4.20
C ALA A 133 -4.22 5.25 -5.56
N ASP A 134 -5.51 5.43 -5.88
CA ASP A 134 -6.10 5.06 -7.16
C ASP A 134 -5.84 6.10 -8.27
N GLN A 135 -5.37 7.30 -7.91
CA GLN A 135 -5.07 8.35 -8.88
C GLN A 135 -3.65 8.22 -9.44
N ASN A 136 -3.47 8.51 -10.74
CA ASN A 136 -2.14 8.49 -11.37
C ASN A 136 -1.18 9.49 -10.70
N SER A 137 -1.71 10.60 -10.17
CA SER A 137 -1.00 11.55 -9.30
C SER A 137 -0.20 10.90 -8.18
N PHE A 138 -0.73 9.84 -7.56
CA PHE A 138 -0.08 9.19 -6.44
C PHE A 138 1.24 8.52 -6.86
N ARG A 139 1.19 7.72 -7.92
CA ARG A 139 2.39 7.04 -8.46
C ARG A 139 3.38 8.02 -9.08
N ARG A 140 2.90 9.09 -9.70
CA ARG A 140 3.74 10.02 -10.47
C ARG A 140 4.37 11.14 -9.65
N ALA A 141 3.75 11.54 -8.54
CA ALA A 141 4.23 12.67 -7.75
C ALA A 141 4.33 12.36 -6.25
N VAL A 142 3.31 11.77 -5.62
CA VAL A 142 3.35 11.52 -4.17
C VAL A 142 4.44 10.53 -3.80
N VAL A 143 4.51 9.41 -4.52
CA VAL A 143 5.53 8.38 -4.30
C VAL A 143 6.95 8.94 -4.51
N PRO A 144 7.31 9.56 -5.65
CA PRO A 144 8.66 10.06 -5.84
C PRO A 144 8.98 11.31 -5.00
N ASP A 145 8.10 12.31 -4.97
CA ASP A 145 8.46 13.61 -4.39
C ASP A 145 8.29 13.68 -2.87
N LEU A 146 7.49 12.81 -2.27
CA LEU A 146 7.36 12.75 -0.82
C LEU A 146 7.95 11.45 -0.28
N PHE A 147 7.43 10.29 -0.68
CA PHE A 147 7.80 9.05 -0.02
C PHE A 147 9.26 8.68 -0.28
N GLN A 148 9.73 8.69 -1.54
CA GLN A 148 11.12 8.42 -1.86
C GLN A 148 12.06 9.44 -1.24
N LYS A 149 11.76 10.75 -1.32
CA LYS A 149 12.58 11.78 -0.65
C LYS A 149 12.71 11.59 0.86
N LEU A 150 11.64 11.17 1.54
CA LEU A 150 11.72 10.83 2.97
C LEU A 150 12.63 9.63 3.21
N ILE A 151 12.53 8.58 2.39
CA ILE A 151 13.41 7.40 2.49
C ILE A 151 14.87 7.77 2.24
N GLU A 152 15.16 8.53 1.18
CA GLU A 152 16.50 9.05 0.87
C GLU A 152 17.05 9.85 2.06
N SER A 153 16.24 10.75 2.62
CA SER A 153 16.61 11.52 3.81
C SER A 153 16.97 10.61 4.98
N PHE A 154 16.17 9.58 5.28
CA PHE A 154 16.50 8.64 6.36
C PHE A 154 17.79 7.86 6.11
N GLN A 155 18.08 7.50 4.85
CA GLN A 155 19.32 6.81 4.49
C GLN A 155 20.55 7.70 4.68
N GLU A 156 20.46 9.01 4.42
CA GLU A 156 21.54 9.97 4.70
C GLU A 156 21.93 9.99 6.19
N TYR A 157 20.96 9.75 7.08
CA TYR A 157 21.19 9.61 8.53
C TYR A 157 21.59 8.20 8.96
N LYS A 158 22.08 7.36 8.02
CA LYS A 158 22.59 6.00 8.26
C LYS A 158 21.56 5.03 8.83
N ILE A 159 20.27 5.25 8.58
CA ILE A 159 19.23 4.28 8.94
C ILE A 159 19.35 3.05 8.05
N ARG A 160 19.47 1.88 8.67
CA ARG A 160 19.56 0.58 8.00
C ARG A 160 18.18 0.09 7.58
N LEU A 161 17.73 0.55 6.41
CA LEU A 161 16.43 0.16 5.86
C LEU A 161 16.31 -1.33 5.62
N ASP A 162 17.39 -2.01 5.23
CA ASP A 162 17.45 -3.47 5.09
C ASP A 162 17.05 -4.18 6.40
N LYS A 163 17.64 -3.75 7.53
CA LYS A 163 17.29 -4.28 8.86
C LYS A 163 15.85 -3.97 9.24
N ILE A 164 15.34 -2.80 8.88
CA ILE A 164 13.94 -2.43 9.17
C ILE A 164 12.99 -3.27 8.32
N LEU A 165 13.22 -3.34 7.01
CA LEU A 165 12.45 -4.11 6.02
C LEU A 165 12.45 -5.60 6.32
N SER A 166 13.52 -6.16 6.91
CA SER A 166 13.54 -7.57 7.33
C SER A 166 12.55 -7.87 8.46
N THR A 167 12.06 -6.85 9.18
CA THR A 167 11.02 -7.01 10.21
C THR A 167 9.59 -6.99 9.66
N PHE A 168 9.42 -6.71 8.37
CA PHE A 168 8.13 -6.76 7.69
C PHE A 168 7.88 -8.15 7.12
N GLY A 169 6.61 -8.53 7.00
CA GLY A 169 6.23 -9.74 6.26
C GLY A 169 6.66 -9.63 4.79
N PRO A 170 6.93 -10.76 4.10
CA PRO A 170 7.46 -10.75 2.73
C PRO A 170 6.59 -9.96 1.75
N PHE A 171 5.24 -10.02 1.85
CA PHE A 171 4.36 -9.23 0.98
C PHE A 171 4.42 -7.74 1.25
N GLU A 172 4.35 -7.37 2.53
CA GLU A 172 4.39 -5.95 2.90
C GLU A 172 5.74 -5.36 2.51
N ARG A 173 6.82 -6.11 2.73
CA ARG A 173 8.17 -5.77 2.29
C ARG A 173 8.24 -5.63 0.77
N ASP A 174 7.83 -6.63 0.00
CA ASP A 174 7.92 -6.61 -1.47
C ASP A 174 7.08 -5.47 -2.05
N ARG A 175 5.92 -5.19 -1.46
CA ARG A 175 5.06 -4.06 -1.84
C ARG A 175 5.74 -2.72 -1.54
N ILE A 176 6.30 -2.53 -0.33
CA ILE A 176 7.05 -1.33 0.03
C ILE A 176 8.25 -1.15 -0.90
N CYS A 177 9.01 -2.21 -1.15
CA CYS A 177 10.16 -2.20 -2.04
C CYS A 177 9.77 -1.85 -3.48
N SER A 178 8.68 -2.43 -4.00
CA SER A 178 8.16 -2.12 -5.33
C SER A 178 7.63 -0.70 -5.43
N LEU A 179 6.91 -0.22 -4.41
CA LEU A 179 6.35 1.13 -4.37
C LEU A 179 7.46 2.18 -4.33
N LEU A 180 8.47 1.98 -3.49
CA LEU A 180 9.53 2.95 -3.24
C LEU A 180 10.77 2.73 -4.11
N ASN A 181 10.74 1.74 -5.00
CA ASN A 181 11.87 1.33 -5.85
C ASN A 181 13.15 1.02 -5.05
N ILE A 182 13.00 0.32 -3.91
CA ILE A 182 14.11 -0.08 -3.04
C ILE A 182 14.62 -1.45 -3.48
N ALA A 183 15.91 -1.52 -3.82
CA ALA A 183 16.58 -2.78 -4.10
C ALA A 183 16.90 -3.54 -2.80
N TYR A 184 15.94 -4.31 -2.29
CA TYR A 184 16.15 -5.19 -1.14
C TYR A 184 16.65 -6.56 -1.61
N LYS A 185 17.79 -7.00 -1.05
CA LYS A 185 18.25 -8.38 -1.15
C LYS A 185 18.10 -8.98 0.23
N GLU A 186 17.30 -10.04 0.33
CA GLU A 186 17.20 -10.79 1.56
C GLU A 186 18.61 -11.30 1.90
N PRO A 187 19.14 -10.99 3.10
CA PRO A 187 20.42 -11.56 3.49
C PRO A 187 20.27 -13.08 3.41
N LEU A 188 21.20 -13.72 2.71
CA LEU A 188 21.42 -15.17 2.75
C LEU A 188 21.79 -15.52 4.21
N ASN A 189 20.81 -15.53 5.10
CA ASN A 189 21.04 -15.98 6.45
C ASN A 189 21.23 -17.49 6.36
N GLU A 190 22.43 -17.92 6.75
CA GLU A 190 22.71 -19.25 7.24
C GLU A 190 21.50 -19.75 8.01
N GLN A 191 21.05 -20.95 7.62
CA GLN A 191 19.93 -21.67 8.20
C GLN A 191 19.84 -21.40 9.71
N ILE A 192 18.80 -20.67 10.11
CA ILE A 192 18.42 -20.60 11.51
C ILE A 192 18.26 -22.06 11.97
N PRO A 193 19.02 -22.52 12.97
CA PRO A 193 19.04 -23.92 13.38
C PRO A 193 17.77 -24.18 14.17
N ASN A 194 16.68 -24.35 13.45
CA ASN A 194 15.41 -25.00 13.80
C ASN A 194 14.46 -25.11 12.58
N GLN A 195 15.00 -25.04 11.35
CA GLN A 195 14.35 -25.67 10.19
C GLN A 195 14.51 -27.20 10.29
N SER A 196 13.95 -27.81 11.34
CA SER A 196 13.73 -29.25 11.35
C SER A 196 12.47 -29.55 10.52
N SER A 197 12.67 -29.75 9.22
CA SER A 197 11.89 -30.66 8.39
C SER A 197 10.35 -30.67 8.57
N CYS A 198 9.68 -29.55 8.32
CA CYS A 198 8.29 -29.58 7.88
C CYS A 198 8.27 -29.26 6.38
N GLN A 199 7.69 -30.14 5.56
CA GLN A 199 7.23 -29.79 4.21
C GLN A 199 6.54 -28.42 4.27
N GLY A 200 6.85 -27.52 3.33
CA GLY A 200 6.28 -26.16 3.33
C GLY A 200 4.76 -26.21 3.32
N LEU A 201 4.09 -25.23 3.93
CA LEU A 201 2.62 -25.13 3.91
C LEU A 201 2.08 -25.24 2.48
N GLU A 202 2.84 -24.73 1.50
CA GLU A 202 2.58 -24.77 0.07
C GLU A 202 2.40 -26.18 -0.48
N ASP A 203 3.04 -27.19 0.11
CA ASP A 203 2.92 -28.59 -0.33
C ASP A 203 1.51 -29.14 -0.10
N LEU A 204 0.77 -28.56 0.85
CA LEU A 204 -0.62 -28.90 1.12
C LEU A 204 -1.57 -28.34 0.06
N PHE A 205 -1.12 -27.44 -0.82
CA PHE A 205 -1.96 -26.82 -1.84
C PHE A 205 -1.79 -27.50 -3.19
N VAL A 206 -2.89 -27.54 -3.95
CA VAL A 206 -2.87 -27.99 -5.35
C VAL A 206 -1.90 -27.11 -6.13
N PRO A 207 -1.11 -27.64 -7.09
CA PRO A 207 -0.04 -26.88 -7.76
C PRO A 207 -0.47 -25.52 -8.32
N SER A 208 -1.69 -25.42 -8.87
CA SER A 208 -2.26 -24.16 -9.38
C SER A 208 -2.53 -23.10 -8.30
N CYS A 209 -2.73 -23.53 -7.05
CA CYS A 209 -3.02 -22.66 -5.91
C CYS A 209 -1.75 -22.23 -5.15
N ARG A 210 -0.63 -22.94 -5.32
CA ARG A 210 0.63 -22.66 -4.61
C ARG A 210 1.13 -21.21 -4.74
N PRO A 211 1.09 -20.57 -5.92
CA PRO A 211 1.50 -19.17 -6.06
C PRO A 211 0.67 -18.18 -5.22
N PHE A 212 -0.54 -18.57 -4.80
CA PHE A 212 -1.50 -17.73 -4.09
C PHE A 212 -1.54 -18.00 -2.58
N VAL A 213 -0.84 -19.02 -2.07
CA VAL A 213 -0.80 -19.39 -0.64
C VAL A 213 -0.39 -18.21 0.23
N LEU A 214 0.56 -17.47 -0.29
CA LEU A 214 1.10 -16.26 0.26
C LEU A 214 0.05 -15.14 0.41
N GLN A 215 -0.77 -14.92 -0.62
CA GLN A 215 -1.90 -13.96 -0.56
C GLN A 215 -3.01 -14.46 0.38
N PHE A 216 -3.20 -15.77 0.47
CA PHE A 216 -4.14 -16.36 1.43
C PHE A 216 -3.71 -16.14 2.88
N ILE A 217 -2.43 -16.26 3.20
CA ILE A 217 -1.91 -15.93 4.54
C ILE A 217 -2.21 -14.46 4.88
N VAL A 218 -2.05 -13.54 3.92
CA VAL A 218 -2.41 -12.12 4.11
C VAL A 218 -3.90 -11.95 4.42
N ARG A 219 -4.78 -12.65 3.70
CA ARG A 219 -6.23 -12.64 3.99
C ARG A 219 -6.55 -13.14 5.40
N LEU A 220 -5.79 -14.12 5.90
CA LEU A 220 -5.94 -14.58 7.28
C LEU A 220 -5.50 -13.51 8.30
N GLU A 221 -4.48 -12.71 8.01
CA GLU A 221 -4.06 -11.58 8.85
C GLU A 221 -5.09 -10.44 8.83
N GLU A 222 -5.58 -10.06 7.65
CA GLU A 222 -6.61 -9.05 7.48
C GLU A 222 -7.92 -9.41 8.20
N ALA A 223 -8.29 -10.70 8.16
CA ALA A 223 -9.47 -11.22 8.86
C ALA A 223 -9.24 -11.40 10.37
N GLY A 224 -8.05 -11.08 10.90
CA GLY A 224 -7.69 -11.23 12.31
C GLY A 224 -7.63 -12.68 12.78
N ILE A 225 -7.55 -13.65 11.86
CA ILE A 225 -7.47 -15.08 12.17
C ILE A 225 -6.07 -15.44 12.66
N ILE A 226 -5.05 -14.78 12.08
CA ILE A 226 -3.66 -14.91 12.50
C ILE A 226 -3.07 -13.53 12.78
N MET A 227 -2.08 -13.45 13.66
CA MET A 227 -1.35 -12.23 14.00
C MET A 227 0.11 -12.60 14.24
N ASN A 228 1.06 -11.88 13.63
CA ASN A 228 2.49 -12.19 13.68
C ASN A 228 2.78 -13.67 13.33
N ARG A 229 2.11 -14.19 12.28
CA ARG A 229 2.15 -15.61 11.86
C ARG A 229 1.70 -16.64 12.91
N LYS A 230 1.07 -16.21 14.01
CA LYS A 230 0.47 -17.09 15.01
C LYS A 230 -1.04 -17.09 14.91
N TYR A 231 -1.67 -18.23 15.10
CA TYR A 231 -3.14 -18.33 15.18
C TYR A 231 -3.66 -17.49 16.35
N ASN A 232 -4.60 -16.58 16.06
CA ASN A 232 -5.10 -15.58 17.01
C ASN A 232 -6.63 -15.48 16.99
N TYR A 233 -7.33 -16.57 16.64
CA TYR A 233 -8.78 -16.54 16.54
C TYR A 233 -9.46 -17.20 17.75
N PRO A 234 -10.54 -16.61 18.33
CA PRO A 234 -11.19 -17.12 19.55
C PRO A 234 -11.72 -18.55 19.42
N LYS A 235 -12.24 -18.92 18.25
CA LYS A 235 -12.81 -20.25 18.00
C LYS A 235 -11.69 -21.23 17.67
N LYS A 236 -11.36 -22.15 18.59
CA LYS A 236 -10.23 -23.10 18.42
C LYS A 236 -10.29 -23.98 17.18
N ASN A 237 -11.48 -24.29 16.65
CA ASN A 237 -11.67 -25.16 15.50
C ASN A 237 -11.92 -24.42 14.17
N TYR A 238 -11.77 -23.09 14.14
CA TYR A 238 -12.10 -22.28 12.98
C TYR A 238 -11.19 -22.57 11.79
N LEU A 239 -9.87 -22.63 11.99
CA LEU A 239 -8.92 -22.98 10.94
C LEU A 239 -9.16 -24.40 10.40
N ALA A 240 -9.57 -25.35 11.24
CA ALA A 240 -9.93 -26.70 10.78
C ALA A 240 -11.16 -26.69 9.85
N LYS A 241 -12.17 -25.86 10.16
CA LYS A 241 -13.33 -25.65 9.28
C LYS A 241 -12.94 -25.01 7.95
N LEU A 242 -12.12 -23.96 8.00
CA LEU A 242 -11.62 -23.29 6.79
C LEU A 242 -10.84 -24.25 5.89
N VAL A 243 -9.92 -25.04 6.43
CA VAL A 243 -9.16 -26.04 5.66
C VAL A 243 -10.08 -27.10 5.07
N THR A 244 -11.16 -27.46 5.77
CA THR A 244 -12.17 -28.39 5.24
C THR A 244 -12.92 -27.77 4.06
N TYR A 245 -13.36 -26.52 4.18
CA TYR A 245 -13.97 -25.76 3.09
C TYR A 245 -13.04 -25.67 1.88
N MET A 246 -11.79 -25.26 2.08
CA MET A 246 -10.78 -25.15 1.00
C MET A 246 -10.57 -26.49 0.28
N ARG A 247 -10.69 -27.60 1.01
CA ARG A 247 -10.59 -28.92 0.44
C ARG A 247 -11.80 -29.29 -0.41
N GLU A 248 -13.00 -28.93 0.02
CA GLU A 248 -14.23 -29.09 -0.77
C GLU A 248 -14.19 -28.24 -2.05
N GLN A 249 -13.63 -27.04 -1.95
CA GLN A 249 -13.35 -26.18 -3.11
C GLN A 249 -12.21 -26.71 -4.00
N GLY A 250 -11.42 -27.69 -3.54
CA GLY A 250 -10.30 -28.28 -4.28
C GLY A 250 -9.04 -27.41 -4.35
N ILE A 251 -8.86 -26.53 -3.37
CA ILE A 251 -7.68 -25.66 -3.20
C ILE A 251 -6.53 -26.44 -2.53
N VAL A 252 -6.88 -27.30 -1.57
CA VAL A 252 -5.94 -28.09 -0.75
C VAL A 252 -5.92 -29.55 -1.24
N CYS A 253 -4.72 -30.11 -1.32
CA CYS A 253 -4.41 -31.46 -1.80
C CYS A 253 -5.10 -32.57 -1.00
N GLY A 254 -5.22 -33.73 -1.65
CA GLY A 254 -5.70 -34.97 -1.02
C GLY A 254 -4.73 -35.51 0.03
N GLY A 255 -5.26 -35.85 1.21
CA GLY A 255 -4.55 -36.49 2.33
C GLY A 255 -5.50 -36.84 3.49
N LYS A 256 -5.04 -37.42 4.59
CA LYS A 256 -5.92 -37.61 5.76
C LYS A 256 -6.26 -36.24 6.35
N LYS A 257 -7.56 -35.90 6.51
CA LYS A 257 -8.03 -34.58 7.02
C LYS A 257 -7.23 -34.13 8.27
N ARG A 258 -7.04 -35.06 9.20
CA ARG A 258 -6.25 -34.92 10.44
C ARG A 258 -4.86 -34.34 10.21
N VAL A 259 -4.13 -34.94 9.29
CA VAL A 259 -2.74 -34.59 9.01
C VAL A 259 -2.69 -33.17 8.45
N VAL A 260 -3.59 -32.86 7.51
CA VAL A 260 -3.67 -31.53 6.90
C VAL A 260 -4.04 -30.46 7.93
N TRP A 261 -5.06 -30.70 8.77
CA TRP A 261 -5.41 -29.77 9.85
C TRP A 261 -4.23 -29.54 10.78
N LYS A 262 -3.60 -30.62 11.25
CA LYS A 262 -2.44 -30.52 12.14
C LYS A 262 -1.33 -29.65 11.54
N HIS A 263 -0.98 -29.87 10.28
CA HIS A 263 0.07 -29.08 9.62
C HIS A 263 -0.29 -27.60 9.52
N PHE A 264 -1.55 -27.26 9.21
CA PHE A 264 -2.00 -25.87 9.17
C PHE A 264 -1.87 -25.18 10.54
N TYR A 265 -2.30 -25.85 11.61
CA TYR A 265 -2.19 -25.27 12.96
C TYR A 265 -0.73 -25.12 13.41
N GLU A 266 0.09 -26.15 13.19
CA GLU A 266 1.51 -26.12 13.55
C GLU A 266 2.27 -25.04 12.77
N TYR A 267 1.94 -24.83 11.49
CA TYR A 267 2.49 -23.74 10.70
C TYR A 267 2.20 -22.36 11.30
N PHE A 268 1.01 -22.17 11.86
CA PHE A 268 0.63 -20.93 12.55
C PHE A 268 0.95 -20.96 14.06
N GLY A 269 2.02 -21.67 14.44
CA GLY A 269 2.57 -21.65 15.80
C GLY A 269 1.68 -22.30 16.86
N VAL A 270 0.78 -23.19 16.47
CA VAL A 270 -0.10 -23.94 17.38
C VAL A 270 0.35 -25.38 17.48
N LYS A 271 0.71 -25.81 18.69
CA LYS A 271 1.07 -27.20 18.93
C LYS A 271 -0.17 -28.07 19.05
N VAL A 272 -0.27 -29.08 18.19
CA VAL A 272 -1.40 -30.03 18.20
C VAL A 272 -1.01 -31.31 18.91
N VAL A 273 -1.69 -31.61 20.02
CA VAL A 273 -1.40 -32.77 20.88
C VAL A 273 -2.61 -33.70 21.01
N ASP A 274 -2.37 -34.98 21.22
CA ASP A 274 -3.44 -35.97 21.40
C ASP A 274 -4.20 -35.77 22.71
N ARG A 275 -3.48 -35.41 23.78
CA ARG A 275 -3.99 -35.10 25.13
C ARG A 275 -3.19 -33.94 25.71
N ARG A 276 -3.82 -33.12 26.56
CA ARG A 276 -3.08 -32.13 27.35
C ARG A 276 -2.38 -32.86 28.50
N ASP A 277 -1.06 -32.76 28.57
CA ASP A 277 -0.35 -33.06 29.81
C ASP A 277 -0.45 -31.82 30.71
N GLU A 278 -0.99 -31.99 31.92
CA GLU A 278 -1.22 -30.92 32.90
C GLU A 278 0.08 -30.35 33.51
N GLY A 279 1.25 -30.82 33.06
CA GLY A 279 2.54 -30.55 33.70
C GLY A 279 3.51 -29.63 32.95
N ILE A 280 3.15 -29.10 31.77
CA ILE A 280 4.02 -28.19 31.00
C ILE A 280 3.19 -26.98 30.55
N GLU A 281 2.91 -26.09 31.50
CA GLU A 281 2.55 -24.71 31.17
C GLU A 281 3.85 -23.92 31.00
N SER A 282 4.48 -24.04 29.82
CA SER A 282 5.29 -22.91 29.35
C SER A 282 4.30 -21.87 28.84
N GLU A 283 4.32 -20.68 29.42
CA GLU A 283 3.40 -19.55 29.14
C GLU A 283 3.44 -19.07 27.66
N GLU A 284 4.23 -19.69 26.79
CA GLU A 284 4.56 -19.21 25.44
C GLU A 284 4.02 -20.08 24.27
N GLU A 285 3.55 -21.32 24.50
CA GLU A 285 3.04 -22.21 23.43
C GLU A 285 1.50 -22.32 23.43
N TYR A 286 0.84 -21.90 22.34
CA TYR A 286 -0.60 -22.09 22.16
C TYR A 286 -0.89 -23.56 21.81
N ILE A 287 -1.50 -24.32 22.74
CA ILE A 287 -1.74 -25.77 22.58
C ILE A 287 -3.22 -26.08 22.27
N ILE A 288 -3.45 -26.81 21.18
CA ILE A 288 -4.76 -27.36 20.80
C ILE A 288 -4.72 -28.89 20.87
N THR A 289 -5.76 -29.48 21.45
CA THR A 289 -5.93 -30.93 21.44
C THR A 289 -6.55 -31.38 20.13
N GLU A 290 -6.11 -32.52 19.61
CA GLU A 290 -6.71 -33.24 18.50
C GLU A 290 -8.25 -33.33 18.62
N SER A 291 -8.79 -33.67 19.80
CA SER A 291 -10.24 -33.71 20.07
C SER A 291 -11.00 -32.41 19.74
N ASN A 292 -10.36 -31.24 19.91
CA ASN A 292 -10.97 -29.95 19.58
C ASN A 292 -10.99 -29.68 18.08
N LEU A 293 -9.99 -30.17 17.34
CA LEU A 293 -10.03 -30.17 15.88
C LEU A 293 -11.17 -31.08 15.40
N PHE A 294 -11.35 -32.26 16.00
CA PHE A 294 -12.40 -33.21 15.61
C PHE A 294 -13.84 -32.72 15.75
N LYS A 295 -14.08 -31.72 16.61
CA LYS A 295 -15.40 -31.07 16.68
C LYS A 295 -15.80 -30.39 15.37
N SER A 296 -14.88 -30.15 14.42
CA SER A 296 -15.21 -29.63 13.09
C SER A 296 -15.54 -30.72 12.06
N GLU A 297 -15.31 -32.01 12.36
CA GLU A 297 -15.55 -33.08 11.37
C GLU A 297 -17.05 -33.29 11.08
N ASN A 298 -17.91 -33.03 12.07
CA ASN A 298 -19.37 -33.24 12.01
C ASN A 298 -20.20 -31.96 12.14
N LYS A 299 -19.57 -30.77 12.18
CA LYS A 299 -20.28 -29.50 12.30
C LYS A 299 -20.43 -28.86 10.93
N ASN A 300 -21.68 -28.62 10.54
CA ASN A 300 -21.98 -27.79 9.37
C ASN A 300 -21.34 -26.40 9.55
N ILE A 301 -20.73 -25.93 8.46
CA ILE A 301 -20.30 -24.55 8.31
C ILE A 301 -21.57 -23.69 8.29
N SER A 302 -21.64 -22.63 9.09
CA SER A 302 -22.80 -21.72 9.03
C SER A 302 -22.76 -20.86 7.77
N GLU A 303 -23.89 -20.30 7.34
CA GLU A 303 -23.94 -19.40 6.18
C GLU A 303 -23.00 -18.19 6.33
N GLU A 304 -22.83 -17.68 7.55
CA GLU A 304 -21.86 -16.61 7.86
C GLU A 304 -20.41 -17.10 7.71
N GLU A 305 -20.09 -18.27 8.27
CA GLU A 305 -18.76 -18.86 8.13
C GLU A 305 -18.44 -19.16 6.66
N GLU A 306 -19.42 -19.59 5.88
CA GLU A 306 -19.26 -19.86 4.45
C GLU A 306 -18.95 -18.58 3.65
N LYS A 307 -19.65 -17.47 3.94
CA LYS A 307 -19.36 -16.17 3.32
C LYS A 307 -17.96 -15.64 3.68
N ASP A 308 -17.56 -15.80 4.94
CA ASP A 308 -16.22 -15.43 5.39
C ASP A 308 -15.16 -16.30 4.69
N PHE A 309 -15.38 -17.61 4.62
CA PHE A 309 -14.46 -18.53 3.97
C PHE A 309 -14.35 -18.28 2.47
N ASP A 310 -15.45 -17.98 1.79
CA ASP A 310 -15.44 -17.55 0.39
C ASP A 310 -14.57 -16.30 0.22
N LEU A 311 -14.79 -15.27 1.04
CA LEU A 311 -14.03 -14.02 0.97
C LEU A 311 -12.52 -14.24 1.18
N ILE A 312 -12.15 -15.09 2.15
CA ILE A 312 -10.75 -15.45 2.43
C ILE A 312 -10.15 -16.24 1.25
N CYS A 313 -10.92 -17.14 0.66
CA CYS A 313 -10.45 -18.04 -0.41
C CYS A 313 -10.48 -17.41 -1.81
N ARG A 314 -11.08 -16.23 -2.01
CA ARG A 314 -11.14 -15.52 -3.31
C ARG A 314 -9.79 -15.19 -3.95
N VAL A 315 -8.70 -15.27 -3.18
CA VAL A 315 -7.34 -15.12 -3.73
C VAL A 315 -6.93 -16.29 -4.61
N PHE A 316 -7.56 -17.45 -4.45
CA PHE A 316 -7.29 -18.61 -5.29
C PHE A 316 -8.08 -18.54 -6.59
N PRO A 317 -7.51 -19.00 -7.71
CA PRO A 317 -8.23 -19.07 -8.97
C PRO A 317 -9.43 -20.00 -8.82
N SER A 318 -10.61 -19.52 -9.19
CA SER A 318 -11.81 -20.35 -9.30
C SER A 318 -11.54 -21.53 -10.23
N LYS A 319 -12.07 -22.71 -9.91
CA LYS A 319 -12.09 -23.82 -10.86
C LYS A 319 -12.79 -23.35 -12.14
N LEU A 320 -12.05 -23.33 -13.26
CA LEU A 320 -12.62 -23.28 -14.60
C LEU A 320 -13.45 -24.55 -14.85
#